data_AF-A0A0G1KGI5-F1
#
_entry.id   AF-A0A0G1KGI5-F1
#
_cell.length_a   1.000
_cell.length_b   1.000
_cell.length_c   1.000
_cell.angle_alpha   90.00
_cell.angle_beta   90.00
_cell.angle_gamma   90.00
#
_symmetry.space_group_name_H-M   'P 1'
#
loop_
_entity.id
_entity.type
_entity.pdbx_description
1 polymer ?
#
loop_
_entity_poly.entity_id
_entity_poly.type
_entity_poly.pdbx_seq_one_letter_code
_entity_poly.pdbx_strand_id
1 'polypeptide(L)'
;MSKHALFFWVGSVLIIVSAGFFYLAVNYYPNEYDYSGEEAANEYQEAAAIDTYGGSTPEETFNLFIAALRADDPALAAKYFVPDKNSSWDKWTETLAILKENNALREMADSLEISDLDIIYDQRSKVWKIKGL
;
A
#
# COMPACT_ATOMS: atom_id res chain seq x y z
N MET A 1 10.76 18.15 25.30
CA MET A 1 10.46 16.70 25.17
C MET A 1 11.48 16.09 24.22
N SER A 2 12.14 14.99 24.57
CA SER A 2 13.20 14.43 23.70
C SER A 2 12.57 13.88 22.42
N LYS A 3 13.25 14.04 21.27
CA LYS A 3 12.73 13.61 19.96
C LYS A 3 12.34 12.13 19.95
N HIS A 4 13.10 11.30 20.67
CA HIS A 4 12.80 9.88 20.85
C HIS A 4 11.49 9.63 21.62
N ALA A 5 11.19 10.39 22.67
CA ALA A 5 9.93 10.25 23.42
C ALA A 5 8.70 10.61 22.56
N LEU A 6 8.84 11.54 21.62
CA LEU A 6 7.79 11.90 20.67
C LEU A 6 7.54 10.78 19.65
N PHE A 7 8.60 10.19 19.09
CA PHE A 7 8.49 9.05 18.16
C PHE A 7 7.88 7.79 18.80
N PHE A 8 8.23 7.50 20.07
CA PHE A 8 7.60 6.40 20.81
C PHE A 8 6.10 6.64 21.07
N TRP A 9 5.68 7.89 21.32
CA TRP A 9 4.27 8.23 21.54
C TRP A 9 3.44 8.18 20.25
N VAL A 10 3.95 8.70 19.14
CA VAL A 10 3.24 8.68 17.84
C VAL A 10 3.09 7.25 17.33
N GLY A 11 4.13 6.42 17.44
CA GLY A 11 4.04 5.00 17.07
C GLY A 11 3.01 4.22 17.90
N SER A 12 2.91 4.53 19.20
CA SER A 12 1.93 3.89 20.08
C SER A 12 0.48 4.27 19.73
N VAL A 13 0.24 5.53 19.35
CA VAL A 13 -1.09 5.99 18.90
C VAL A 13 -1.48 5.32 17.58
N LEU A 14 -0.55 5.18 16.64
CA LEU A 14 -0.81 4.46 15.38
C LEU A 14 -1.18 3.01 15.62
N ILE A 15 -0.47 2.30 16.50
CA ILE A 15 -0.80 0.90 16.84
C ILE A 15 -2.19 0.78 17.47
N ILE A 16 -2.57 1.69 18.36
CA ILE A 16 -3.89 1.69 19.02
C ILE A 16 -5.01 1.99 18.02
N VAL A 17 -4.81 2.94 17.11
CA VAL A 17 -5.77 3.27 16.04
C VAL A 17 -5.92 2.10 15.08
N SER A 18 -4.81 1.46 14.66
CA SER A 18 -4.84 0.26 13.81
C SER A 18 -5.53 -0.92 14.48
N ALA A 19 -5.27 -1.16 15.77
CA ALA A 19 -5.91 -2.23 16.53
C ALA A 19 -7.42 -1.98 16.73
N GLY A 20 -7.82 -0.72 16.98
CA GLY A 20 -9.22 -0.32 17.07
C GLY A 20 -9.94 -0.47 15.72
N PHE A 21 -9.29 -0.07 14.62
CA PHE A 21 -9.82 -0.24 13.27
C PHE A 21 -9.96 -1.72 12.91
N PHE A 22 -8.98 -2.57 13.25
CA PHE A 22 -9.05 -4.02 13.06
C PHE A 22 -10.17 -4.66 13.89
N TYR A 23 -10.35 -4.26 15.15
CA TYR A 23 -11.44 -4.73 16.00
C TYR A 23 -12.82 -4.36 15.43
N LEU A 24 -12.98 -3.12 14.94
CA LEU A 24 -14.21 -2.69 14.28
C LEU A 24 -14.44 -3.46 12.97
N ALA A 25 -13.40 -3.68 12.16
CA ALA A 25 -13.50 -4.44 10.92
C ALA A 25 -14.03 -5.86 11.17
N VAL A 26 -13.47 -6.57 12.15
CA VAL A 26 -13.85 -7.96 12.45
C VAL A 26 -15.24 -8.10 13.07
N ASN A 27 -15.68 -7.12 13.89
CA ASN A 27 -16.92 -7.25 14.67
C ASN A 27 -18.13 -6.53 14.06
N TYR A 28 -17.92 -5.53 13.21
CA TYR A 28 -19.00 -4.69 12.68
C TYR A 28 -19.31 -4.93 11.20
N TYR A 29 -18.35 -5.47 10.42
CA TYR A 29 -18.63 -5.95 9.07
C TYR A 29 -18.98 -7.44 9.14
N PRO A 30 -20.24 -7.84 8.89
CA PRO A 30 -20.60 -9.26 8.85
C PRO A 30 -19.77 -9.95 7.74
N ASN A 31 -19.27 -11.15 8.03
CA ASN A 31 -18.64 -12.04 7.06
C ASN A 31 -19.68 -12.58 6.07
N GLU A 32 -20.22 -11.71 5.22
CA GLU A 32 -21.14 -12.06 4.14
C GLU A 32 -20.39 -11.95 2.80
N TYR A 33 -19.24 -12.63 2.72
CA TYR A 33 -18.54 -12.89 1.47
C TYR A 33 -18.21 -14.38 1.45
N ASP A 34 -19.13 -15.17 0.91
CA ASP A 34 -18.86 -16.56 0.54
C ASP A 34 -18.11 -16.55 -0.80
N TYR A 35 -16.82 -16.21 -0.75
CA TYR A 35 -15.96 -16.31 -1.91
C TYR A 35 -15.53 -17.77 -2.06
N SER A 36 -16.16 -18.49 -2.98
CA SER A 36 -15.54 -19.73 -3.46
C SER A 36 -14.20 -19.36 -4.11
N GLY A 37 -13.12 -20.09 -3.82
CA GLY A 37 -11.80 -19.77 -4.35
C GLY A 37 -11.73 -19.74 -5.89
N GLU A 38 -12.68 -20.39 -6.56
CA GLU A 38 -12.83 -20.36 -8.02
C GLU A 38 -13.40 -19.04 -8.54
N GLU A 39 -14.40 -18.44 -7.88
CA GLU A 39 -14.95 -17.15 -8.30
C GLU A 39 -13.92 -16.02 -8.15
N ALA A 40 -13.11 -16.05 -7.09
CA ALA A 40 -12.04 -15.04 -6.87
C ALA A 40 -10.97 -15.13 -7.96
N ALA A 41 -10.60 -16.37 -8.31
CA ALA A 41 -9.62 -16.61 -9.36
C ALA A 41 -10.14 -16.17 -10.73
N ASN A 42 -11.42 -16.41 -11.03
CA ASN A 42 -12.03 -16.01 -12.30
C ASN A 42 -12.14 -14.49 -12.42
N GLU A 43 -12.63 -13.81 -11.37
CA GLU A 43 -12.74 -12.34 -11.38
C GLU A 43 -11.36 -11.67 -11.49
N TYR A 44 -10.34 -12.23 -10.83
CA TYR A 44 -8.96 -11.75 -11.00
C TYR A 44 -8.44 -11.96 -12.42
N GLN A 45 -8.73 -13.10 -13.05
CA GLN A 45 -8.33 -13.36 -14.44
C GLN A 45 -9.03 -12.41 -15.43
N GLU A 46 -10.32 -12.14 -15.22
CA GLU A 46 -11.07 -11.19 -16.05
C GLU A 46 -10.52 -9.76 -15.88
N ALA A 47 -10.25 -9.32 -14.65
CA ALA A 47 -9.65 -8.03 -14.37
C ALA A 47 -8.23 -7.90 -14.93
N ALA A 48 -7.42 -8.95 -14.86
CA ALA A 48 -6.09 -8.99 -15.43
C ALA A 48 -6.11 -8.98 -16.97
N ALA A 49 -7.14 -9.55 -17.60
CA ALA A 49 -7.29 -9.57 -19.06
C ALA A 49 -7.63 -8.18 -19.65
N ILE A 50 -8.20 -7.28 -18.84
CA ILE A 50 -8.55 -5.91 -19.26
C ILE A 50 -7.53 -4.86 -18.79
N ASP A 51 -6.55 -5.24 -17.97
CA ASP A 51 -5.48 -4.32 -17.54
C ASP A 51 -4.57 -3.99 -18.74
N THR A 52 -4.51 -2.69 -19.05
CA THR A 52 -3.70 -2.13 -20.14
C THR A 52 -2.63 -1.16 -19.64
N TYR A 53 -2.56 -0.95 -18.31
CA TYR A 53 -1.71 0.07 -17.70
C TYR A 53 -0.51 -0.53 -16.98
N GLY A 54 -0.63 -1.74 -16.44
CA GLY A 54 0.48 -2.46 -15.81
C GLY A 54 1.66 -2.75 -16.76
N GLY A 55 2.83 -2.98 -16.15
CA GLY A 55 4.01 -3.50 -16.82
C GLY A 55 3.91 -5.00 -17.11
N SER A 56 4.95 -5.56 -17.73
CA SER A 56 5.02 -6.99 -18.05
C SER A 56 5.24 -7.86 -16.82
N THR A 57 5.69 -7.26 -15.71
CA THR A 57 5.90 -7.92 -14.42
C THR A 57 5.29 -7.11 -13.27
N PRO A 58 4.95 -7.75 -12.14
CA PRO A 58 4.48 -7.04 -10.96
C PRO A 58 5.46 -5.96 -10.45
N GLU A 59 6.77 -6.21 -10.56
CA GLU A 59 7.82 -5.26 -10.19
C GLU A 59 7.83 -4.03 -11.10
N GLU A 60 7.64 -4.22 -12.40
CA GLU A 60 7.52 -3.10 -13.35
C GLU A 60 6.26 -2.26 -13.06
N THR A 61 5.11 -2.90 -12.83
CA THR A 61 3.87 -2.20 -12.43
C THR A 61 4.06 -1.43 -11.12
N PHE A 62 4.75 -2.01 -10.14
CA PHE A 62 5.03 -1.35 -8.87
C PHE A 62 5.92 -0.11 -9.05
N ASN A 63 6.95 -0.20 -9.89
CA ASN A 63 7.80 0.95 -10.21
C ASN A 63 7.03 2.06 -10.94
N LEU A 64 6.13 1.70 -11.86
CA LEU A 64 5.23 2.66 -12.53
C LEU A 64 4.29 3.36 -11.53
N PHE A 65 3.77 2.61 -10.55
CA PHE A 65 2.98 3.17 -9.46
C PHE A 65 3.76 4.18 -8.62
N ILE A 66 4.96 3.83 -8.16
CA ILE A 66 5.84 4.75 -7.40
C ILE A 66 6.15 6.00 -8.24
N ALA A 67 6.43 5.84 -9.53
CA ALA A 67 6.70 6.97 -10.42
C ALA A 67 5.50 7.93 -10.50
N ALA A 68 4.28 7.41 -10.62
CA ALA A 68 3.05 8.22 -10.62
C ALA A 68 2.80 8.93 -9.28
N LEU A 69 3.08 8.27 -8.16
CA LEU A 69 3.03 8.91 -6.83
C LEU A 69 4.05 10.07 -6.73
N ARG A 70 5.29 9.86 -7.20
CA ARG A 70 6.33 10.91 -7.22
C ARG A 70 5.98 12.07 -8.14
N ALA A 71 5.27 11.79 -9.22
CA ALA A 71 4.76 12.79 -10.16
C ALA A 71 3.53 13.53 -9.63
N ASP A 72 3.02 13.17 -8.44
CA ASP A 72 1.85 13.77 -7.82
C ASP A 72 0.60 13.64 -8.72
N ASP A 73 0.46 12.48 -9.37
CA ASP A 73 -0.62 12.14 -10.30
C ASP A 73 -1.51 11.01 -9.74
N PRO A 74 -2.55 11.36 -8.95
CA PRO A 74 -3.51 10.41 -8.38
C PRO A 74 -4.22 9.56 -9.43
N ALA A 75 -4.55 10.16 -10.58
CA ALA A 75 -5.33 9.51 -11.62
C ALA A 75 -4.50 8.46 -12.36
N LEU A 76 -3.22 8.73 -12.58
CA LEU A 76 -2.30 7.74 -13.14
C LEU A 76 -1.97 6.64 -12.12
N ALA A 77 -1.67 7.02 -10.87
CA ALA A 77 -1.34 6.05 -9.82
C ALA A 77 -2.49 5.06 -9.53
N ALA A 78 -3.74 5.52 -9.60
CA ALA A 78 -4.92 4.67 -9.42
C ALA A 78 -5.05 3.55 -10.47
N LYS A 79 -4.52 3.75 -11.68
CA LYS A 79 -4.65 2.80 -12.80
C LYS A 79 -3.77 1.56 -12.66
N TYR A 80 -2.76 1.62 -11.79
CA TYR A 80 -1.89 0.47 -11.50
C TYR A 80 -2.47 -0.47 -10.44
N PHE A 81 -3.66 -0.16 -9.91
CA PHE A 81 -4.45 -1.10 -9.13
C PHE A 81 -5.36 -1.92 -10.04
N VAL A 82 -5.55 -3.19 -9.64
CA VAL A 82 -6.47 -4.10 -10.33
C VAL A 82 -7.87 -3.47 -10.36
N PRO A 83 -8.45 -3.24 -11.55
CA PRO A 83 -9.81 -2.74 -11.65
C PRO A 83 -10.75 -3.80 -11.07
N ASP A 84 -11.69 -3.40 -10.22
CA ASP A 84 -12.79 -4.30 -9.85
C ASP A 84 -13.73 -4.51 -11.05
N LYS A 85 -14.75 -5.36 -10.89
CA LYS A 85 -15.84 -5.58 -11.86
C LYS A 85 -16.46 -4.30 -12.43
N ASN A 86 -16.38 -3.17 -11.72
CA ASN A 86 -16.92 -1.88 -12.15
C ASN A 86 -15.84 -0.89 -12.62
N SER A 87 -14.58 -1.34 -12.76
CA SER A 87 -13.43 -0.52 -13.14
C SER A 87 -13.26 0.71 -12.24
N SER A 88 -13.41 0.55 -10.91
CA SER A 88 -13.50 1.67 -9.97
C SER A 88 -12.17 2.37 -9.63
N TRP A 89 -11.34 2.69 -10.63
CA TRP A 89 -10.18 3.58 -10.45
C TRP A 89 -10.56 4.92 -9.84
N ASP A 90 -11.82 5.35 -9.95
CA ASP A 90 -12.36 6.55 -9.31
C ASP A 90 -12.13 6.56 -7.79
N LYS A 91 -12.38 5.44 -7.10
CA LYS A 91 -12.19 5.36 -5.63
C LYS A 91 -10.73 5.53 -5.23
N TRP A 92 -9.83 4.89 -5.98
CA TRP A 92 -8.39 5.02 -5.77
C TRP A 92 -7.91 6.43 -6.11
N THR A 93 -8.45 7.01 -7.18
CA THR A 93 -8.15 8.40 -7.60
C THR A 93 -8.56 9.38 -6.52
N GLU A 94 -9.78 9.26 -5.96
CA GLU A 94 -10.26 10.09 -4.86
C GLU A 94 -9.39 9.93 -3.61
N THR A 95 -9.06 8.69 -3.25
CA THR A 95 -8.20 8.41 -2.09
C THR A 95 -6.82 9.04 -2.24
N LEU A 96 -6.19 8.88 -3.41
CA LEU A 96 -4.88 9.44 -3.70
C LEU A 96 -4.92 10.97 -3.85
N ALA A 97 -6.03 11.54 -4.31
CA ALA A 97 -6.24 12.99 -4.35
C ALA A 97 -6.29 13.60 -2.94
N ILE A 98 -6.94 12.93 -1.98
CA ILE A 98 -6.93 13.35 -0.57
C ILE A 98 -5.50 13.32 0.02
N LEU A 99 -4.71 12.30 -0.34
CA LEU A 99 -3.30 12.22 0.10
C LEU A 99 -2.44 13.31 -0.55
N LYS A 100 -2.72 13.66 -1.81
CA LYS A 100 -2.07 14.77 -2.52
C LYS A 100 -2.29 16.11 -1.81
N GLU A 101 -3.52 16.41 -1.40
CA GLU A 101 -3.85 17.65 -0.67
C GLU A 101 -3.05 17.82 0.62
N ASN A 102 -2.56 16.72 1.20
CA ASN A 102 -1.74 16.70 2.41
C ASN A 102 -0.23 16.56 2.15
N ASN A 103 0.23 16.69 0.90
CA ASN A 103 1.63 16.44 0.50
C ASN A 103 2.13 15.01 0.79
N ALA A 104 1.22 14.07 1.05
CA ALA A 104 1.55 12.73 1.54
C ALA A 104 1.89 11.73 0.43
N LEU A 105 1.56 12.01 -0.84
CA LEU A 105 1.88 11.11 -1.96
C LEU A 105 3.39 10.90 -2.14
N ARG A 106 4.17 11.97 -1.96
CA ARG A 106 5.62 11.88 -2.09
C ARG A 106 6.26 11.15 -0.91
N GLU A 107 5.76 11.39 0.29
CA GLU A 107 6.18 10.64 1.49
C GLU A 107 5.84 9.14 1.36
N MET A 108 4.67 8.83 0.80
CA MET A 108 4.27 7.46 0.48
C MET A 108 5.24 6.83 -0.51
N ALA A 109 5.54 7.52 -1.63
CA ALA A 109 6.52 7.03 -2.61
C ALA A 109 7.90 6.76 -1.98
N ASP A 110 8.38 7.69 -1.15
CA ASP A 110 9.66 7.53 -0.45
C ASP A 110 9.64 6.31 0.51
N SER A 111 8.56 6.12 1.26
CA SER A 111 8.42 4.97 2.17
C SER A 111 8.33 3.62 1.46
N LEU A 112 7.71 3.59 0.28
CA LEU A 112 7.56 2.38 -0.53
C LEU A 112 8.86 2.01 -1.24
N GLU A 113 9.63 3.00 -1.68
CA GLU A 113 10.96 2.78 -2.27
C GLU A 113 11.98 2.33 -1.21
N ILE A 114 11.82 2.75 0.05
CA ILE A 114 12.59 2.23 1.19
C ILE A 114 12.29 0.75 1.46
N SER A 115 11.17 0.19 0.98
CA SER A 115 10.82 -1.22 1.24
C SER A 115 11.71 -2.25 0.53
N ASP A 116 12.57 -1.81 -0.40
CA ASP A 116 13.83 -2.50 -0.76
C ASP A 116 14.86 -2.36 0.37
N LEU A 117 14.48 -2.76 1.58
CA LEU A 117 15.42 -2.89 2.67
C LEU A 117 16.37 -4.03 2.30
N ASP A 118 17.61 -3.70 1.99
CA ASP A 118 18.70 -4.68 1.91
C ASP A 118 19.00 -5.12 3.37
N ILE A 119 18.10 -5.97 3.90
CA ILE A 119 18.16 -6.48 5.28
C ILE A 119 19.29 -7.50 5.32
N ILE A 120 20.42 -7.08 5.85
CA ILE A 120 21.58 -7.95 6.04
C ILE A 120 21.53 -8.58 7.43
N TYR A 121 21.77 -9.89 7.49
CA TYR A 121 22.03 -10.54 8.76
C TYR A 121 23.47 -10.25 9.20
N ASP A 122 23.65 -9.42 10.23
CA ASP A 122 24.97 -9.18 10.79
C ASP A 122 25.40 -10.38 11.63
N GLN A 123 26.33 -11.17 11.10
CA GLN A 123 26.90 -12.35 11.75
C GLN A 123 27.59 -12.03 13.09
N ARG A 124 28.08 -10.79 13.29
CA ARG A 124 28.77 -10.38 14.52
C ARG A 124 27.79 -10.01 15.62
N SER A 125 26.79 -9.18 15.32
CA SER A 125 25.80 -8.76 16.31
C SER A 125 24.62 -9.73 16.44
N LYS A 126 24.47 -10.68 15.51
CA LYS A 126 23.36 -11.64 15.42
C LYS A 126 21.98 -10.96 15.35
N VAL A 127 21.90 -9.83 14.65
CA VAL A 127 20.66 -9.04 14.49
C VAL A 127 20.55 -8.63 13.02
N TRP A 128 19.32 -8.58 12.53
CA TRP A 128 18.98 -8.06 11.21
C TRP A 128 19.20 -6.55 11.17
N LYS A 129 19.96 -6.05 10.19
CA LYS A 129 20.26 -4.63 10.02
C LYS A 129 19.84 -4.15 8.64
N ILE A 130 19.46 -2.88 8.55
CA ILE A 130 19.19 -2.20 7.29
C ILE A 130 20.51 -1.65 6.76
N LYS A 131 20.90 -2.04 5.54
CA LYS A 131 22.12 -1.53 4.93
C LYS A 131 22.04 -0.01 4.73
N GLY A 132 22.97 0.73 5.33
CA GLY A 132 23.06 2.19 5.21
C GLY A 132 22.57 3.00 6.43
N LEU A 133 22.07 2.31 7.47
CA LEU A 133 21.74 2.84 8.80
C LEU A 133 22.52 2.09 9.89
#